data_AF-A0A929A9H8-F1
#
_entry.id   AF-A0A929A9H8-F1
#
_cell.length_a   1.000
_cell.length_b   1.000
_cell.length_c   1.000
_cell.angle_alpha   90.00
_cell.angle_beta   90.00
_cell.angle_gamma   90.00
#
_symmetry.space_group_name_H-M   'P 1'
#
loop_
_entity.id
_entity.type
_entity.pdbx_description
1 polymer ?
#
loop_
_entity_poly.entity_id
_entity_poly.type
_entity_poly.pdbx_seq_one_letter_code
_entity_poly.pdbx_strand_id
1 'polypeptide(L)'
;MSNDTLPTADNLGILSGNRAISDFVGTTDPIDIFRFTLAENANVGFTLRGLSETIEVALVADRNSNGVIDNGEQLDRETAGSNGDSFSEALPAGTYFVVVDTFFNNRSTQYELNLNAVSRPGNVNPDPGNILRNALNLGAISTSGTRTLRDYVGVLDGSDIYRFTLTENSDVGFTLRGLSETIEVALVADQNNNGVIDRGETLESETAGASGGSFSEALPAGTYFVVVDTFFNNRSTLYELDLNAVVRPGNVDPDPGNILRNALNLGAISTSGTRTLRDYVGVLDSSDIYRFTLTEDSDVGFTLRGLSETISVSLVADQNNNGVIDRGETLESETAGASGDSFSEALSAGTYFVVVDTFFNNRSTQYELALSSTPNLDGDNVLRGTPGRDIIRGLGGNDVLFGLGGNDRLLGGDGNDRLVGGGGNDRLVGGTGFDTLLGGAGNDVMVGGNDNDRLLGAGGRDVLRGNQGNDILNAGGDNDRVFGGDGNDRLNGQAGNDNLRGGAGRDVLKGGPGNDTLNGGLGNDLLIAGPGADRIITILEARAFDRVRDFTPGQDKIVLGGGLSVNQIRVQRQGRNTRVLFGGETFLLLQGVNPGQLSASDFI
;
A
#
# COMPACT_ATOMS: atom_id res chain seq x y z
N MET A 1 22.23 54.50 54.31
CA MET A 1 23.14 55.65 54.01
C MET A 1 24.51 55.23 53.45
N SER A 2 24.96 53.96 53.56
CA SER A 2 26.22 53.54 52.91
C SER A 2 26.04 52.57 51.74
N ASN A 3 24.82 52.13 51.41
CA ASN A 3 24.53 51.05 50.45
C ASN A 3 23.38 51.36 49.47
N ASP A 4 22.92 52.61 49.38
CA ASP A 4 21.68 52.98 48.66
C ASP A 4 21.86 53.16 47.12
N THR A 5 23.05 52.91 46.57
CA THR A 5 23.35 53.01 45.12
C THR A 5 24.23 51.83 44.67
N LEU A 6 24.18 51.43 43.38
CA LEU A 6 24.98 50.30 42.88
C LEU A 6 26.49 50.43 43.19
N PRO A 7 27.14 51.62 43.07
CA PRO A 7 28.56 51.77 43.42
C PRO A 7 28.86 51.65 44.91
N THR A 8 27.88 51.93 45.77
CA THR A 8 28.01 51.87 47.24
C THR A 8 27.45 50.59 47.84
N ALA A 9 26.87 49.69 47.03
CA ALA A 9 26.23 48.46 47.47
C ALA A 9 27.13 47.60 48.38
N ASP A 10 26.52 46.99 49.39
CA ASP A 10 27.21 46.11 50.31
C ASP A 10 27.66 44.83 49.61
N ASN A 11 28.98 44.59 49.61
CA ASN A 11 29.57 43.51 48.83
C ASN A 11 29.55 42.19 49.60
N LEU A 12 28.67 41.29 49.19
CA LEU A 12 28.59 39.92 49.71
C LEU A 12 29.70 39.02 49.13
N GLY A 13 30.34 39.40 48.03
CA GLY A 13 31.34 38.58 47.34
C GLY A 13 30.72 37.39 46.60
N ILE A 14 31.45 36.27 46.50
CA ILE A 14 30.99 35.10 45.74
C ILE A 14 29.85 34.39 46.48
N LEU A 15 28.69 34.24 45.82
CA LEU A 15 27.54 33.50 46.33
C LEU A 15 27.60 32.04 45.85
N SER A 16 27.93 31.11 46.75
CA SER A 16 28.05 29.66 46.45
C SER A 16 27.17 28.79 47.35
N GLY A 17 26.21 29.41 48.04
CA GLY A 17 25.33 28.76 49.01
C GLY A 17 24.46 29.78 49.74
N ASN A 18 23.87 29.36 50.86
CA ASN A 18 22.92 30.17 51.61
C ASN A 18 23.61 31.31 52.41
N ARG A 19 23.08 32.53 52.31
CA ARG A 19 23.52 33.72 53.02
C ARG A 19 22.30 34.46 53.59
N ALA A 20 22.19 34.46 54.91
CA ALA A 20 21.18 35.23 55.62
C ALA A 20 21.72 36.62 55.97
N ILE A 21 20.91 37.64 55.67
CA ILE A 21 21.15 39.05 55.94
C ILE A 21 19.94 39.54 56.72
N SER A 22 20.17 40.28 57.79
CA SER A 22 19.10 40.93 58.54
C SER A 22 19.39 42.42 58.58
N ASP A 23 18.45 43.21 58.10
CA ASP A 23 18.58 44.67 58.07
C ASP A 23 17.21 45.36 58.18
N PHE A 24 17.18 46.67 57.91
CA PHE A 24 16.01 47.52 58.05
C PHE A 24 15.92 48.54 56.92
N VAL A 25 14.74 48.63 56.30
CA VAL A 25 14.38 49.73 55.39
C VAL A 25 13.28 50.61 56.02
N GLY A 26 13.26 51.90 55.68
CA GLY A 26 12.29 52.84 56.21
C GLY A 26 12.44 54.29 55.77
N THR A 27 11.69 55.20 56.42
CA THR A 27 11.64 56.63 56.03
C THR A 27 12.98 57.36 55.89
N THR A 28 14.01 56.95 56.64
CA THR A 28 15.36 57.56 56.62
C THR A 28 16.39 56.74 55.85
N ASP A 29 16.05 55.50 55.49
CA ASP A 29 16.91 54.54 54.78
C ASP A 29 16.02 53.70 53.85
N PRO A 30 15.58 54.27 52.71
CA PRO A 30 14.49 53.69 51.94
C PRO A 30 14.93 52.53 51.05
N ILE A 31 16.23 52.33 50.83
CA ILE A 31 16.79 51.36 49.89
C ILE A 31 18.06 50.76 50.46
N ASP A 32 18.11 49.43 50.51
CA ASP A 32 19.34 48.65 50.72
C ASP A 32 19.73 47.94 49.43
N ILE A 33 21.01 48.00 49.05
CA ILE A 33 21.53 47.28 47.88
C ILE A 33 22.69 46.38 48.27
N PHE A 34 22.59 45.10 47.91
CA PHE A 34 23.62 44.10 48.12
C PHE A 34 24.19 43.62 46.78
N ARG A 35 25.51 43.65 46.63
CA ARG A 35 26.22 43.11 45.47
C ARG A 35 26.72 41.71 45.74
N PHE A 36 26.51 40.79 44.80
CA PHE A 36 27.11 39.46 44.83
C PHE A 36 27.67 39.06 43.46
N THR A 37 28.56 38.06 43.46
CA THR A 37 29.16 37.50 42.26
C THR A 37 28.88 36.01 42.17
N LEU A 38 28.51 35.53 40.99
CA LEU A 38 28.41 34.11 40.67
C LEU A 38 29.69 33.69 39.94
N ALA A 39 30.39 32.68 40.48
CA ALA A 39 31.62 32.16 39.89
C ALA A 39 31.35 31.20 38.71
N GLU A 40 30.17 30.63 38.69
CA GLU A 40 29.62 29.73 37.67
C GLU A 40 28.11 29.96 37.62
N ASN A 41 27.43 29.44 36.60
CA ASN A 41 25.99 29.59 36.51
C ASN A 41 25.32 28.96 37.73
N ALA A 42 24.22 29.56 38.16
CA ALA A 42 23.49 29.08 39.32
C ALA A 42 22.00 29.39 39.20
N ASN A 43 21.20 28.58 39.87
CA ASN A 43 19.86 29.01 40.26
C ASN A 43 20.00 29.85 41.53
N VAL A 44 19.73 31.13 41.41
CA VAL A 44 19.76 32.11 42.50
C VAL A 44 18.35 32.32 43.00
N GLY A 45 18.13 32.09 44.28
CA GLY A 45 16.87 32.44 44.91
C GLY A 45 17.08 33.40 46.06
N PHE A 46 15.97 34.00 46.47
CA PHE A 46 15.89 34.61 47.79
C PHE A 46 14.68 34.10 48.55
N THR A 47 14.72 34.24 49.86
CA THR A 47 13.52 34.22 50.71
C THR A 47 13.56 35.43 51.63
N LEU A 48 12.48 36.19 51.67
CA LEU A 48 12.35 37.39 52.47
C LEU A 48 11.32 37.16 53.58
N ARG A 49 11.68 37.44 54.83
CA ARG A 49 10.85 37.21 56.03
C ARG A 49 11.00 38.32 57.05
N GLY A 50 10.20 38.26 58.11
CA GLY A 50 10.31 39.19 59.26
C GLY A 50 9.64 40.55 59.02
N LEU A 51 8.89 40.70 57.94
CA LEU A 51 8.29 41.95 57.50
C LEU A 51 7.06 42.33 58.35
N SER A 52 6.99 43.58 58.80
CA SER A 52 5.80 44.21 59.39
C SER A 52 5.03 45.07 58.41
N GLU A 53 5.64 45.42 57.27
CA GLU A 53 5.06 46.24 56.21
C GLU A 53 5.40 45.62 54.84
N THR A 54 4.70 46.05 53.80
CA THR A 54 4.98 45.61 52.43
C THR A 54 6.16 46.37 51.84
N ILE A 55 7.11 45.65 51.25
CA ILE A 55 8.30 46.18 50.58
C ILE A 55 8.50 45.55 49.21
N GLU A 56 9.32 46.15 48.36
CA GLU A 56 9.71 45.58 47.07
C GLU A 56 11.13 45.01 47.19
N VAL A 57 11.36 43.91 46.49
CA VAL A 57 12.69 43.33 46.34
C VAL A 57 12.92 43.00 44.87
N ALA A 58 14.05 43.44 44.34
CA ALA A 58 14.39 43.31 42.93
C ALA A 58 15.77 42.71 42.75
N LEU A 59 15.92 41.90 41.71
CA LEU A 59 17.19 41.37 41.23
C LEU A 59 17.61 42.15 40.00
N VAL A 60 18.86 42.62 39.99
CA VAL A 60 19.37 43.55 38.98
C VAL A 60 20.72 43.11 38.46
N ALA A 61 20.94 43.27 37.15
CA ALA A 61 22.24 43.19 36.50
C ALA A 61 22.56 44.53 35.80
N ASP A 62 23.63 45.19 36.24
CA ASP A 62 24.14 46.42 35.61
C ASP A 62 24.88 46.06 34.31
N ARG A 63 24.14 46.06 33.18
CA ARG A 63 24.62 45.51 31.90
C ARG A 63 25.56 46.47 31.20
N ASN A 64 25.39 47.76 31.40
CA ASN A 64 26.24 48.78 30.79
C ASN A 64 27.36 49.27 31.73
N SER A 65 27.40 48.76 32.97
CA SER A 65 28.38 49.10 34.01
C SER A 65 28.43 50.60 34.33
N ASN A 66 27.31 51.30 34.20
CA ASN A 66 27.22 52.74 34.46
C ASN A 66 26.93 53.06 35.94
N GLY A 67 26.64 52.04 36.76
CA GLY A 67 26.33 52.19 38.18
C GLY A 67 24.95 52.76 38.49
N VAL A 68 24.02 52.74 37.53
CA VAL A 68 22.62 53.18 37.66
C VAL A 68 21.71 52.05 37.18
N ILE A 69 20.55 51.86 37.83
CA ILE A 69 19.57 50.86 37.39
C ILE A 69 18.77 51.45 36.22
N ASP A 70 19.04 50.99 35.01
CA ASP A 70 18.35 51.39 33.80
C ASP A 70 17.15 50.49 33.47
N ASN A 71 16.28 50.96 32.57
CA ASN A 71 15.17 50.16 32.06
C ASN A 71 15.70 48.88 31.37
N GLY A 72 15.27 47.72 31.87
CA GLY A 72 15.67 46.39 31.38
C GLY A 72 16.87 45.77 32.09
N GLU A 73 17.44 46.43 33.11
CA GLU A 73 18.49 45.86 33.96
C GLU A 73 17.95 45.12 35.18
N GLN A 74 16.69 45.36 35.51
CA GLN A 74 15.96 44.55 36.48
C GLN A 74 15.55 43.23 35.85
N LEU A 75 16.07 42.14 36.40
CA LEU A 75 15.81 40.77 35.96
C LEU A 75 14.53 40.22 36.57
N ASP A 76 14.30 40.48 37.86
CA ASP A 76 13.09 40.09 38.58
C ASP A 76 12.73 41.12 39.65
N ARG A 77 11.47 41.16 40.06
CA ARG A 77 10.93 42.06 41.10
C ARG A 77 9.66 41.48 41.70
N GLU A 78 9.65 41.43 43.03
CA GLU A 78 8.52 40.94 43.81
C GLU A 78 8.13 41.92 44.92
N THR A 79 6.87 41.83 45.36
CA THR A 79 6.32 42.65 46.46
C THR A 79 6.02 41.76 47.66
N ALA A 80 6.81 41.89 48.73
CA ALA A 80 6.72 41.04 49.91
C ALA A 80 5.99 41.74 51.06
N GLY A 81 4.96 41.11 51.63
CA GLY A 81 4.24 41.59 52.81
C GLY A 81 4.56 40.76 54.07
N SER A 82 3.68 40.80 55.08
CA SER A 82 3.89 40.10 56.36
C SER A 82 4.06 38.57 56.26
N ASN A 83 3.65 37.97 55.14
CA ASN A 83 3.84 36.54 54.87
C ASN A 83 5.22 36.21 54.26
N GLY A 84 6.03 37.22 53.97
CA GLY A 84 7.28 37.08 53.22
C GLY A 84 7.04 36.83 51.73
N ASP A 85 8.14 36.59 51.01
CA ASP A 85 8.11 36.18 49.60
C ASP A 85 9.41 35.45 49.20
N SER A 86 9.43 34.84 48.02
CA SER A 86 10.61 34.18 47.45
C SER A 86 10.49 34.06 45.92
N PHE A 87 11.57 34.36 45.19
CA PHE A 87 11.73 33.95 43.79
C PHE A 87 12.94 33.01 43.63
N SER A 88 13.03 32.35 42.47
CA SER A 88 14.24 31.67 41.99
C SER A 88 14.48 32.00 40.53
N GLU A 89 15.64 32.55 40.21
CA GLU A 89 16.07 32.95 38.87
C GLU A 89 17.34 32.21 38.47
N ALA A 90 17.39 31.68 37.25
CA ALA A 90 18.61 31.09 36.72
C ALA A 90 19.51 32.19 36.14
N LEU A 91 20.77 32.24 36.52
CA LEU A 91 21.69 33.31 36.11
C LEU A 91 23.05 32.77 35.65
N PRO A 92 23.66 33.35 34.60
CA PRO A 92 25.03 33.04 34.22
C PRO A 92 26.05 33.56 35.25
N ALA A 93 27.28 33.08 35.17
CA ALA A 93 28.39 33.65 35.93
C ALA A 93 28.51 35.17 35.68
N GLY A 94 28.57 35.98 36.74
CA GLY A 94 28.45 37.41 36.61
C GLY A 94 28.32 38.14 37.93
N THR A 95 28.15 39.47 37.87
CA THR A 95 27.93 40.32 39.05
C THR A 95 26.50 40.83 39.02
N TYR A 96 25.82 40.69 40.15
CA TYR A 96 24.40 40.98 40.31
C TYR A 96 24.16 41.74 41.61
N PHE A 97 22.98 42.35 41.69
CA PHE A 97 22.55 43.15 42.82
C PHE A 97 21.16 42.72 43.27
N VAL A 98 20.96 42.67 44.58
CA VAL A 98 19.63 42.59 45.18
C VAL A 98 19.31 43.93 45.79
N VAL A 99 18.21 44.52 45.37
CA VAL A 99 17.69 45.80 45.85
C VAL A 99 16.49 45.50 46.73
N VAL A 100 16.50 45.99 47.97
CA VAL A 100 15.38 45.92 48.90
C VAL A 100 14.94 47.36 49.14
N ASP A 101 13.70 47.71 48.79
CA ASP A 101 13.22 49.08 48.94
C ASP A 101 11.85 49.22 49.62
N THR A 102 11.61 50.40 50.18
CA THR A 102 10.29 50.74 50.71
C THR A 102 9.29 50.98 49.58
N PHE A 103 8.33 50.06 49.43
CA PHE A 103 7.27 50.13 48.44
C PHE A 103 6.29 51.29 48.70
N PHE A 104 6.20 52.28 47.79
CA PHE A 104 5.27 53.44 47.67
C PHE A 104 4.86 54.28 48.92
N ASN A 105 4.96 53.76 50.14
CA ASN A 105 4.39 54.33 51.36
C ASN A 105 5.47 54.74 52.39
N ASN A 106 6.75 54.51 52.07
CA ASN A 106 7.93 54.82 52.88
C ASN A 106 7.84 54.33 54.33
N ARG A 107 7.09 53.24 54.58
CA ARG A 107 6.97 52.69 55.92
C ARG A 107 8.17 51.83 56.28
N SER A 108 8.40 51.72 57.57
CA SER A 108 9.58 51.08 58.14
C SER A 108 9.32 49.61 58.47
N THR A 109 10.24 48.74 58.11
CA THR A 109 10.20 47.31 58.48
C THR A 109 11.60 46.75 58.65
N GLN A 110 11.75 45.81 59.58
CA GLN A 110 12.89 44.90 59.58
C GLN A 110 12.66 43.81 58.54
N TYR A 111 13.74 43.24 58.02
CA TYR A 111 13.67 42.09 57.14
C TYR A 111 14.82 41.11 57.38
N GLU A 112 14.56 39.85 57.07
CA GLU A 112 15.55 38.79 56.94
C GLU A 112 15.55 38.32 55.48
N LEU A 113 16.60 38.69 54.75
CA LEU A 113 16.84 38.30 53.37
C LEU A 113 17.79 37.10 53.38
N ASN A 114 17.29 35.96 52.90
CA ASN A 114 18.08 34.75 52.76
C ASN A 114 18.36 34.49 51.27
N LEU A 115 19.59 34.78 50.82
CA LEU A 115 20.04 34.55 49.45
C LEU A 115 20.64 33.16 49.33
N ASN A 116 20.27 32.41 48.30
CA ASN A 116 20.91 31.14 47.98
C ASN A 116 21.32 31.09 46.51
N ALA A 117 22.43 30.42 46.23
CA ALA A 117 22.79 30.02 44.89
C ALA A 117 23.11 28.54 44.89
N VAL A 118 22.49 27.80 43.97
CA VAL A 118 22.81 26.39 43.70
C VAL A 118 23.51 26.33 42.36
N SER A 119 24.79 25.95 42.38
CA SER A 119 25.59 25.97 41.16
C SER A 119 25.19 24.89 40.15
N ARG A 120 25.36 25.26 38.88
CA ARG A 120 25.04 24.46 37.70
C ARG A 120 26.13 24.70 36.65
N PRO A 121 27.28 24.00 36.75
CA PRO A 121 28.37 24.16 35.79
C PRO A 121 27.95 23.66 34.40
N GLY A 122 28.32 24.37 33.32
CA GLY A 122 28.16 23.77 31.99
C GLY A 122 28.27 24.59 30.72
N ASN A 123 28.43 25.92 30.72
CA ASN A 123 28.27 26.71 29.47
C ASN A 123 29.02 26.17 28.26
N VAL A 124 28.30 26.18 27.15
CA VAL A 124 28.94 26.02 25.86
C VAL A 124 29.71 27.32 25.58
N ASN A 125 31.01 27.19 25.30
CA ASN A 125 31.90 28.31 24.99
C ASN A 125 32.58 28.02 23.64
N PRO A 126 32.40 28.86 22.61
CA PRO A 126 31.70 30.14 22.63
C PRO A 126 30.17 30.00 22.75
N ASP A 127 29.54 31.10 23.17
CA ASP A 127 28.08 31.33 23.16
C ASP A 127 27.48 30.86 21.80
N PRO A 128 26.42 30.02 21.82
CA PRO A 128 25.73 29.53 20.63
C PRO A 128 25.20 30.61 19.69
N GLY A 129 24.90 31.80 20.20
CA GLY A 129 24.48 32.95 19.43
C GLY A 129 23.00 32.89 19.02
N ASN A 130 22.43 34.08 18.80
CA ASN A 130 20.99 34.29 18.65
C ASN A 130 20.47 34.29 17.18
N ILE A 131 21.33 34.02 16.18
CA ILE A 131 20.94 33.96 14.75
C ILE A 131 21.66 32.80 14.03
N LEU A 132 21.03 32.19 13.00
CA LEU A 132 21.59 31.00 12.33
C LEU A 132 23.02 31.22 11.81
N ARG A 133 23.31 32.42 11.30
CA ARG A 133 24.65 32.79 10.80
C ARG A 133 25.75 32.71 11.87
N ASN A 134 25.41 32.93 13.14
CA ASN A 134 26.33 32.89 14.27
C ASN A 134 26.26 31.59 15.07
N ALA A 135 25.41 30.64 14.64
CA ALA A 135 25.18 29.38 15.34
C ALA A 135 26.48 28.63 15.65
N LEU A 136 26.57 28.09 16.87
CA LEU A 136 27.69 27.26 17.24
C LEU A 136 27.67 25.93 16.47
N ASN A 137 28.75 25.66 15.76
CA ASN A 137 28.87 24.48 14.93
C ASN A 137 29.32 23.25 15.73
N LEU A 138 28.41 22.30 15.91
CA LEU A 138 28.66 20.99 16.51
C LEU A 138 29.37 20.04 15.52
N GLY A 139 29.28 20.31 14.21
CA GLY A 139 29.80 19.42 13.16
C GLY A 139 28.91 18.19 12.96
N ALA A 140 29.50 17.09 12.46
CA ALA A 140 28.75 15.88 12.15
C ALA A 140 28.28 15.16 13.42
N ILE A 141 26.99 14.83 13.48
CA ILE A 141 26.43 13.95 14.51
C ILE A 141 26.39 12.54 13.93
N SER A 142 27.04 11.59 14.60
CA SER A 142 27.05 10.17 14.21
C SER A 142 26.29 9.33 15.23
N THR A 143 25.96 8.11 14.84
CA THR A 143 25.30 7.07 15.67
C THR A 143 26.03 6.71 16.97
N SER A 144 27.27 7.14 17.14
CA SER A 144 28.16 6.69 18.20
C SER A 144 28.01 7.40 19.54
N GLY A 145 26.94 8.18 19.76
CA GLY A 145 26.58 8.66 21.10
C GLY A 145 25.75 9.95 21.13
N THR A 146 25.14 10.21 22.27
CA THR A 146 24.43 11.46 22.57
C THR A 146 25.43 12.59 22.85
N ARG A 147 25.20 13.76 22.25
CA ARG A 147 25.88 15.01 22.60
C ARG A 147 25.02 15.79 23.59
N THR A 148 25.55 16.03 24.78
CA THR A 148 24.89 16.82 25.82
C THR A 148 25.45 18.24 25.79
N LEU A 149 24.57 19.21 25.57
CA LEU A 149 24.84 20.64 25.58
C LEU A 149 24.21 21.25 26.83
N ARG A 150 24.89 22.21 27.46
CA ARG A 150 24.39 22.87 28.66
C ARG A 150 24.59 24.36 28.49
N ASP A 151 23.49 25.09 28.52
CA ASP A 151 23.56 26.55 28.47
C ASP A 151 22.35 27.19 29.14
N TYR A 152 22.22 28.49 28.91
CA TYR A 152 21.21 29.35 29.50
C TYR A 152 20.50 30.17 28.42
N VAL A 153 19.17 30.25 28.52
CA VAL A 153 18.36 31.23 27.79
C VAL A 153 17.52 32.05 28.77
N GLY A 154 17.29 33.33 28.49
CA GLY A 154 16.57 34.23 29.36
C GLY A 154 16.72 35.70 29.00
N VAL A 155 16.53 36.57 29.99
CA VAL A 155 16.53 38.04 29.83
C VAL A 155 17.86 38.57 29.26
N LEU A 156 18.97 37.87 29.53
CA LEU A 156 20.31 38.26 29.08
C LEU A 156 20.71 37.63 27.74
N ASP A 157 20.11 36.51 27.38
CA ASP A 157 20.43 35.73 26.19
C ASP A 157 19.16 35.07 25.65
N GLY A 158 18.57 35.65 24.61
CA GLY A 158 17.20 35.33 24.22
C GLY A 158 17.07 33.95 23.57
N SER A 159 18.07 33.57 22.78
CA SER A 159 18.06 32.33 22.01
C SER A 159 19.47 31.77 21.81
N ASP A 160 19.58 30.46 21.94
CA ASP A 160 20.77 29.69 21.63
C ASP A 160 20.58 28.86 20.36
N ILE A 161 21.50 28.99 19.40
CA ILE A 161 21.40 28.27 18.13
C ILE A 161 22.62 27.38 17.89
N TYR A 162 22.35 26.10 17.65
CA TYR A 162 23.37 25.08 17.36
C TYR A 162 23.23 24.57 15.94
N ARG A 163 24.32 24.56 15.18
CA ARG A 163 24.38 23.97 13.83
C ARG A 163 24.98 22.57 13.88
N PHE A 164 24.38 21.62 13.17
CA PHE A 164 24.92 20.28 13.02
C PHE A 164 24.74 19.72 11.60
N THR A 165 25.47 18.67 11.27
CA THR A 165 25.41 18.01 9.95
C THR A 165 25.11 16.52 10.11
N LEU A 166 24.26 15.98 9.26
CA LEU A 166 24.03 14.55 9.07
C LEU A 166 24.72 14.08 7.79
N THR A 167 25.48 13.00 7.88
CA THR A 167 26.16 12.41 6.71
C THR A 167 25.31 11.37 5.99
N GLU A 168 24.27 10.86 6.66
CA GLU A 168 23.36 9.82 6.19
C GLU A 168 21.96 10.10 6.76
N ASN A 169 20.92 9.57 6.11
CA ASN A 169 19.55 9.69 6.58
C ASN A 169 19.43 9.09 7.99
N SER A 170 18.94 9.89 8.94
CA SER A 170 19.01 9.57 10.38
C SER A 170 17.76 10.00 11.14
N ASP A 171 17.38 9.24 12.16
CA ASP A 171 16.40 9.65 13.19
C ASP A 171 17.14 10.54 14.18
N VAL A 172 16.81 11.82 14.21
CA VAL A 172 17.42 12.81 15.10
C VAL A 172 16.53 12.97 16.32
N GLY A 173 17.06 12.64 17.49
CA GLY A 173 16.38 12.79 18.76
C GLY A 173 16.89 14.00 19.54
N PHE A 174 15.95 14.68 20.21
CA PHE A 174 16.21 15.75 21.14
C PHE A 174 15.60 15.40 22.49
N THR A 175 16.33 15.68 23.57
CA THR A 175 15.75 15.65 24.92
C THR A 175 16.26 16.84 25.72
N LEU A 176 15.33 17.62 26.24
CA LEU A 176 15.59 18.84 26.99
C LEU A 176 15.25 18.63 28.46
N ARG A 177 16.16 19.00 29.35
CA ARG A 177 16.05 18.80 30.80
C ARG A 177 16.60 19.99 31.58
N GLY A 178 16.38 19.99 32.90
CA GLY A 178 16.99 20.96 33.80
C GLY A 178 16.24 22.29 33.94
N LEU A 179 15.15 22.46 33.20
CA LEU A 179 14.41 23.71 33.09
C LEU A 179 13.72 24.11 34.41
N SER A 180 13.78 25.40 34.72
CA SER A 180 13.01 26.10 35.74
C SER A 180 11.82 26.87 35.17
N GLU A 181 11.87 27.20 33.87
CA GLU A 181 10.87 27.97 33.15
C GLU A 181 10.48 27.24 31.86
N THR A 182 9.40 27.69 31.23
CA THR A 182 8.99 27.17 29.92
C THR A 182 9.80 27.85 28.82
N ILE A 183 10.33 27.05 27.90
CA ILE A 183 11.06 27.50 26.70
C ILE A 183 10.55 26.76 25.47
N GLU A 184 10.93 27.24 24.29
CA GLU A 184 10.67 26.57 23.01
C GLU A 184 11.98 25.98 22.48
N VAL A 185 11.92 24.75 21.99
CA VAL A 185 13.00 24.13 21.22
C VAL A 185 12.50 23.81 19.82
N ALA A 186 13.22 24.23 18.80
CA ALA A 186 12.85 24.04 17.41
C ALA A 186 13.99 23.45 16.60
N LEU A 187 13.65 22.54 15.69
CA LEU A 187 14.52 22.02 14.65
C LEU A 187 14.26 22.78 13.35
N VAL A 188 15.31 23.29 12.73
CA VAL A 188 15.24 24.17 11.56
C VAL A 188 16.16 23.70 10.44
N ALA A 189 15.71 23.83 9.19
CA ALA A 189 16.55 23.73 8.00
C ALA A 189 16.50 25.05 7.20
N ASP A 190 17.65 25.70 7.03
CA ASP A 190 17.81 26.91 6.22
C ASP A 190 17.80 26.53 4.73
N GLN A 191 16.62 26.52 4.11
CA GLN A 191 16.41 26.00 2.76
C GLN A 191 17.01 26.93 1.70
N ASN A 192 17.04 28.23 1.98
CA ASN A 192 17.50 29.25 1.04
C ASN A 192 18.94 29.74 1.34
N ASN A 193 19.56 29.24 2.42
CA ASN A 193 20.90 29.57 2.90
C ASN A 193 21.11 31.07 3.18
N ASN A 194 20.08 31.78 3.62
CA ASN A 194 20.18 33.21 3.94
C ASN A 194 20.64 33.49 5.38
N GLY A 195 20.72 32.47 6.23
CA GLY A 195 21.16 32.57 7.63
C GLY A 195 20.14 33.21 8.57
N VAL A 196 18.85 33.20 8.22
CA VAL A 196 17.71 33.66 9.01
C VAL A 196 16.62 32.59 8.96
N ILE A 197 15.81 32.47 10.02
CA ILE A 197 14.68 31.53 10.04
C ILE A 197 13.49 32.16 9.32
N ASP A 198 13.13 31.62 8.16
CA ASP A 198 11.96 32.02 7.38
C ASP A 198 10.73 31.16 7.67
N ARG A 199 9.57 31.63 7.19
CA ARG A 199 8.32 30.86 7.30
C ARG A 199 8.43 29.55 6.53
N GLY A 200 8.30 28.43 7.24
CA GLY A 200 8.34 27.08 6.67
C GLY A 200 9.69 26.37 6.83
N GLU A 201 10.69 27.01 7.44
CA GLU A 201 12.00 26.42 7.69
C GLU A 201 12.09 25.67 9.03
N THR A 202 11.17 25.95 9.95
CA THR A 202 10.97 25.16 11.17
C THR A 202 10.34 23.81 10.79
N LEU A 203 11.06 22.73 11.02
CA LEU A 203 10.66 21.36 10.72
C LEU A 203 9.80 20.77 11.85
N GLU A 204 10.21 21.00 13.09
CA GLU A 204 9.52 20.55 14.29
C GLU A 204 9.82 21.51 15.45
N SER A 205 8.89 21.66 16.39
CA SER A 205 9.04 22.54 17.55
C SER A 205 8.26 22.02 18.75
N GLU A 206 8.83 22.13 19.94
CA GLU A 206 8.18 21.73 21.18
C GLU A 206 8.39 22.78 22.28
N THR A 207 7.33 23.05 23.06
CA THR A 207 7.43 23.82 24.30
C THR A 207 7.75 22.89 25.47
N ALA A 208 8.81 23.17 26.21
CA ALA A 208 9.26 22.35 27.33
C ALA A 208 9.34 23.19 28.61
N GLY A 209 8.81 22.65 29.73
CA GLY A 209 8.90 23.26 31.05
C GLY A 209 9.67 22.39 32.04
N ALA A 210 9.37 22.50 33.35
CA ALA A 210 10.09 21.76 34.39
C ALA A 210 10.08 20.22 34.25
N SER A 211 9.12 19.64 33.52
CA SER A 211 9.08 18.21 33.18
C SER A 211 10.09 17.79 32.09
N GLY A 212 10.73 18.76 31.43
CA GLY A 212 11.49 18.55 30.20
C GLY A 212 10.60 18.42 28.97
N GLY A 213 11.24 18.18 27.83
CA GLY A 213 10.62 17.94 26.52
C GLY A 213 11.47 16.98 25.69
N SER A 214 10.87 16.32 24.71
CA SER A 214 11.58 15.47 23.76
C SER A 214 10.76 15.25 22.50
N PHE A 215 11.38 15.44 21.35
CA PHE A 215 10.84 15.06 20.06
C PHE A 215 11.93 14.35 19.24
N SER A 216 11.50 13.65 18.20
CA SER A 216 12.39 12.99 17.25
C SER A 216 11.91 13.24 15.84
N GLU A 217 12.84 13.55 14.95
CA GLU A 217 12.53 13.85 13.56
C GLU A 217 13.42 13.04 12.61
N ALA A 218 12.79 12.51 11.57
CA ALA A 218 13.48 11.76 10.53
C ALA A 218 14.01 12.71 9.47
N LEU A 219 15.33 12.80 9.32
CA LEU A 219 15.96 13.80 8.43
C LEU A 219 16.87 13.15 7.39
N PRO A 220 16.91 13.67 6.14
CA PRO A 220 17.90 13.27 5.16
C PRO A 220 19.30 13.81 5.53
N ALA A 221 20.34 13.29 4.87
CA ALA A 221 21.69 13.85 4.98
C ALA A 221 21.67 15.35 4.62
N GLY A 222 22.26 16.20 5.47
CA GLY A 222 22.08 17.64 5.34
C GLY A 222 22.62 18.43 6.52
N THR A 223 22.42 19.75 6.49
CA THR A 223 22.79 20.67 7.58
C THR A 223 21.53 21.21 8.22
N TYR A 224 21.49 21.18 9.55
CA TYR A 224 20.32 21.52 10.35
C TYR A 224 20.73 22.37 11.55
N PHE A 225 19.73 23.00 12.17
CA PHE A 225 19.89 23.87 13.32
C PHE A 225 18.92 23.47 14.42
N VAL A 226 19.39 23.56 15.67
CA VAL A 226 18.53 23.51 16.85
C VAL A 226 18.50 24.89 17.43
N VAL A 227 17.30 25.41 17.66
CA VAL A 227 17.05 26.70 18.27
C VAL A 227 16.43 26.44 19.62
N VAL A 228 17.06 26.94 20.69
CA VAL A 228 16.51 26.95 22.03
C VAL A 228 16.17 28.40 22.33
N ASP A 229 14.90 28.73 22.50
CA ASP A 229 14.42 30.11 22.61
C ASP A 229 13.60 30.31 23.89
N THR A 230 13.67 31.52 24.45
CA THR A 230 12.80 31.89 25.56
C THR A 230 11.32 31.88 25.12
N PHE A 231 10.43 31.38 25.98
CA PHE A 231 8.99 31.48 25.76
C PHE A 231 8.48 32.88 26.14
N PHE A 232 7.24 33.24 25.74
CA PHE A 232 6.62 34.58 25.81
C PHE A 232 6.81 35.43 27.10
N ASN A 233 7.28 34.86 28.21
CA ASN A 233 7.57 35.56 29.46
C ASN A 233 9.03 36.06 29.60
N ASN A 234 9.92 35.76 28.63
CA ASN A 234 11.36 36.08 28.64
C ASN A 234 12.08 35.67 29.92
N ARG A 235 11.57 34.67 30.64
CA ARG A 235 12.17 34.24 31.90
C ARG A 235 13.37 33.35 31.66
N SER A 236 14.23 33.37 32.66
CA SER A 236 15.55 32.80 32.63
C SER A 236 15.57 31.33 33.04
N THR A 237 16.25 30.49 32.25
CA THR A 237 16.42 29.08 32.59
C THR A 237 17.71 28.47 32.09
N LEU A 238 18.23 27.54 32.87
CA LEU A 238 19.33 26.66 32.46
C LEU A 238 18.74 25.41 31.83
N TYR A 239 19.33 24.97 30.72
CA TYR A 239 18.92 23.76 30.04
C TYR A 239 20.08 22.78 29.86
N GLU A 240 19.72 21.50 29.77
CA GLU A 240 20.56 20.42 29.29
C GLU A 240 19.87 19.83 28.06
N LEU A 241 20.48 19.97 26.89
CA LEU A 241 20.00 19.47 25.60
C LEU A 241 20.83 18.25 25.18
N ASP A 242 20.20 17.09 25.19
CA ASP A 242 20.74 15.87 24.60
C ASP A 242 20.33 15.80 23.12
N LEU A 243 21.32 15.76 22.23
CA LEU A 243 21.17 15.58 20.79
C LEU A 243 21.80 14.25 20.35
N ASN A 244 21.03 13.39 19.72
CA ASN A 244 21.52 12.14 19.14
C ASN A 244 20.97 11.92 17.73
N ALA A 245 21.70 11.18 16.90
CA ALA A 245 21.22 10.76 15.58
C ALA A 245 21.43 9.25 15.43
N VAL A 246 20.45 8.54 14.89
CA VAL A 246 20.53 7.11 14.58
C VAL A 246 20.33 6.92 13.08
N VAL A 247 21.35 6.42 12.38
CA VAL A 247 21.28 6.11 10.95
C VAL A 247 20.19 5.08 10.69
N ARG A 248 19.36 5.33 9.67
CA ARG A 248 18.35 4.39 9.20
C ARG A 248 18.92 3.47 8.12
N PRO A 249 19.00 2.13 8.35
CA PRO A 249 19.45 1.21 7.32
C PRO A 249 18.36 0.99 6.26
N GLY A 250 18.74 1.08 4.98
CA GLY A 250 17.95 0.52 3.88
C GLY A 250 17.19 1.50 2.99
N ASN A 251 17.38 2.81 3.13
CA ASN A 251 16.81 3.80 2.20
C ASN A 251 17.25 3.56 0.75
N VAL A 252 16.36 3.87 -0.19
CA VAL A 252 16.71 3.83 -1.61
C VAL A 252 17.55 5.06 -1.95
N ASP A 253 18.75 4.84 -2.48
CA ASP A 253 19.64 5.88 -2.98
C ASP A 253 19.87 5.63 -4.49
N PRO A 254 19.52 6.58 -5.39
CA PRO A 254 19.08 7.95 -5.11
C PRO A 254 17.61 8.06 -4.67
N ASP A 255 17.32 9.16 -3.98
CA ASP A 255 15.99 9.66 -3.63
C ASP A 255 15.01 9.52 -4.83
N PRO A 256 13.86 8.84 -4.65
CA PRO A 256 12.82 8.65 -5.67
C PRO A 256 12.27 9.93 -6.29
N GLY A 257 12.40 11.06 -5.60
CA GLY A 257 12.05 12.38 -6.09
C GLY A 257 10.55 12.67 -6.11
N ASN A 258 10.23 13.96 -6.03
CA ASN A 258 8.89 14.48 -5.77
C ASN A 258 8.03 14.73 -7.04
N ILE A 259 8.53 14.43 -8.25
CA ILE A 259 7.80 14.63 -9.52
C ILE A 259 8.01 13.44 -10.46
N LEU A 260 7.01 13.10 -11.29
CA LEU A 260 7.06 11.92 -12.19
C LEU A 260 8.30 11.91 -13.10
N ARG A 261 8.74 13.09 -13.55
CA ARG A 261 9.93 13.23 -14.41
C ARG A 261 11.23 12.75 -13.73
N ASN A 262 11.30 12.85 -12.40
CA ASN A 262 12.47 12.45 -11.62
C ASN A 262 12.27 11.09 -10.93
N ALA A 263 11.13 10.43 -11.16
CA ALA A 263 10.78 9.18 -10.53
C ALA A 263 11.89 8.12 -10.65
N LEU A 264 12.17 7.43 -9.55
CA LEU A 264 13.12 6.34 -9.56
C LEU A 264 12.60 5.17 -10.41
N ASN A 265 13.36 4.82 -11.44
CA ASN A 265 12.97 3.77 -12.36
C ASN A 265 13.30 2.39 -11.81
N LEU A 266 12.26 1.65 -11.44
CA LEU A 266 12.37 0.25 -11.06
C LEU A 266 12.57 -0.66 -12.28
N GLY A 267 12.17 -0.23 -13.48
CA GLY A 267 12.19 -1.05 -14.68
C GLY A 267 11.01 -2.03 -14.75
N ALA A 268 11.18 -3.11 -15.50
CA ALA A 268 10.14 -4.12 -15.65
C ALA A 268 9.96 -4.91 -14.33
N ILE A 269 8.72 -5.03 -13.88
CA ILE A 269 8.37 -5.91 -12.76
C ILE A 269 7.75 -7.15 -13.40
N SER A 270 8.47 -8.26 -13.31
CA SER A 270 8.05 -9.56 -13.82
C SER A 270 7.76 -10.52 -12.67
N THR A 271 6.98 -11.55 -12.97
CA THR A 271 6.37 -12.60 -12.13
C THR A 271 7.22 -13.31 -11.06
N SER A 272 8.50 -12.97 -10.88
CA SER A 272 9.40 -13.57 -9.90
C SER A 272 9.58 -12.69 -8.67
N GLY A 273 8.56 -12.68 -7.80
CA GLY A 273 8.66 -12.21 -6.41
C GLY A 273 8.24 -10.76 -6.15
N THR A 274 8.10 -10.45 -4.86
CA THR A 274 7.82 -9.10 -4.37
C THR A 274 9.10 -8.27 -4.35
N ARG A 275 9.06 -7.09 -4.95
CA ARG A 275 10.11 -6.09 -4.82
C ARG A 275 9.82 -5.19 -3.63
N THR A 276 10.73 -5.17 -2.66
CA THR A 276 10.60 -4.33 -1.46
C THR A 276 11.50 -3.11 -1.58
N LEU A 277 10.91 -1.94 -1.37
CA LEU A 277 11.54 -0.63 -1.32
C LEU A 277 11.35 -0.08 0.08
N ARG A 278 12.34 0.61 0.62
CA ARG A 278 12.23 1.27 1.92
C ARG A 278 12.68 2.70 1.74
N ASP A 279 11.85 3.65 2.14
CA ASP A 279 12.23 5.05 2.14
C ASP A 279 11.45 5.84 3.18
N TYR A 280 11.40 7.15 3.03
CA TYR A 280 10.80 8.06 3.98
C TYR A 280 10.13 9.22 3.25
N VAL A 281 8.98 9.66 3.77
CA VAL A 281 8.35 10.92 3.37
C VAL A 281 8.14 11.83 4.58
N GLY A 282 8.24 13.14 4.40
CA GLY A 282 8.00 14.16 5.42
C GLY A 282 8.21 15.59 4.92
N VAL A 283 8.54 16.51 5.83
CA VAL A 283 8.51 17.96 5.55
C VAL A 283 9.47 18.37 4.42
N LEU A 284 10.66 17.78 4.35
CA LEU A 284 11.67 18.08 3.32
C LEU A 284 11.55 17.18 2.09
N ASP A 285 10.80 16.09 2.21
CA ASP A 285 10.64 15.09 1.17
C ASP A 285 9.18 14.62 1.12
N SER A 286 8.35 15.46 0.53
CA SER A 286 6.88 15.34 0.65
C SER A 286 6.31 14.14 -0.11
N SER A 287 7.06 13.59 -1.07
CA SER A 287 6.58 12.58 -2.00
C SER A 287 7.74 11.81 -2.62
N ASP A 288 7.61 10.50 -2.57
CA ASP A 288 8.46 9.56 -3.29
C ASP A 288 7.71 8.96 -4.47
N ILE A 289 8.34 9.01 -5.64
CA ILE A 289 7.73 8.51 -6.86
C ILE A 289 8.58 7.42 -7.51
N TYR A 290 7.96 6.24 -7.67
CA TYR A 290 8.57 5.08 -8.30
C TYR A 290 7.93 4.79 -9.66
N ARG A 291 8.74 4.64 -10.70
CA ARG A 291 8.28 4.22 -12.04
C ARG A 291 8.53 2.75 -12.27
N PHE A 292 7.54 2.03 -12.79
CA PHE A 292 7.70 0.64 -13.21
C PHE A 292 7.03 0.35 -14.56
N THR A 293 7.33 -0.81 -15.15
CA THR A 293 6.74 -1.25 -16.42
C THR A 293 6.22 -2.67 -16.30
N LEU A 294 5.05 -2.93 -16.86
CA LEU A 294 4.46 -4.24 -17.05
C LEU A 294 4.66 -4.68 -18.50
N THR A 295 5.14 -5.90 -18.70
CA THR A 295 5.36 -6.48 -20.04
C THR A 295 4.13 -7.21 -20.60
N GLU A 296 3.17 -7.53 -19.73
CA GLU A 296 1.92 -8.22 -20.01
C GLU A 296 0.85 -7.73 -19.03
N ASP A 297 -0.41 -7.98 -19.35
CA ASP A 297 -1.54 -7.64 -18.47
C ASP A 297 -1.38 -8.40 -17.15
N SER A 298 -1.44 -7.69 -16.03
CA SER A 298 -1.08 -8.21 -14.71
C SER A 298 -1.95 -7.62 -13.60
N ASP A 299 -2.29 -8.44 -12.61
CA ASP A 299 -2.74 -7.98 -11.31
C ASP A 299 -1.53 -7.50 -10.52
N VAL A 300 -1.51 -6.22 -10.19
CA VAL A 300 -0.42 -5.56 -9.47
C VAL A 300 -0.85 -5.32 -8.03
N GLY A 301 -0.14 -5.96 -7.10
CA GLY A 301 -0.35 -5.82 -5.67
C GLY A 301 0.65 -4.86 -5.04
N PHE A 302 0.16 -4.00 -4.16
CA PHE A 302 0.93 -3.07 -3.34
C PHE A 302 0.71 -3.40 -1.87
N THR A 303 1.75 -3.28 -1.06
CA THR A 303 1.66 -3.40 0.39
C THR A 303 2.60 -2.39 1.03
N LEU A 304 2.06 -1.54 1.90
CA LEU A 304 2.79 -0.49 2.59
C LEU A 304 2.85 -0.79 4.09
N ARG A 305 4.02 -0.71 4.70
CA ARG A 305 4.27 -1.06 6.11
C ARG A 305 5.32 -0.16 6.75
N GLY A 306 5.53 -0.30 8.05
CA GLY A 306 6.59 0.39 8.78
C GLY A 306 6.28 1.83 9.17
N LEU A 307 5.02 2.26 9.00
CA LEU A 307 4.60 3.64 9.19
C LEU A 307 4.47 4.01 10.68
N SER A 308 4.94 5.20 11.04
CA SER A 308 4.67 5.87 12.32
C SER A 308 3.57 6.93 12.21
N GLU A 309 3.30 7.41 11.00
CA GLU A 309 2.28 8.41 10.70
C GLU A 309 1.36 7.93 9.58
N THR A 310 0.27 8.65 9.34
CA THR A 310 -0.62 8.36 8.21
C THR A 310 -0.08 9.02 6.95
N ILE A 311 0.01 8.28 5.85
CA ILE A 311 0.43 8.77 4.53
C ILE A 311 -0.56 8.32 3.46
N SER A 312 -0.42 8.90 2.27
CA SER A 312 -1.16 8.50 1.08
C SER A 312 -0.26 7.67 0.16
N VAL A 313 -0.88 6.71 -0.52
CA VAL A 313 -0.25 5.95 -1.60
C VAL A 313 -1.20 5.92 -2.79
N SER A 314 -0.69 6.25 -3.98
CA SER A 314 -1.48 6.29 -5.20
C SER A 314 -0.79 5.53 -6.33
N LEU A 315 -1.60 4.85 -7.13
CA LEU A 315 -1.21 4.28 -8.42
C LEU A 315 -1.62 5.24 -9.54
N VAL A 316 -0.68 5.58 -10.42
CA VAL A 316 -0.86 6.58 -11.46
C VAL A 316 -0.41 6.06 -12.83
N ALA A 317 -1.14 6.42 -13.87
CA ALA A 317 -0.72 6.28 -15.27
C ALA A 317 -0.67 7.66 -15.94
N ASP A 318 0.53 8.13 -16.32
CA ASP A 318 0.74 9.37 -17.08
C ASP A 318 0.31 9.15 -18.54
N GLN A 319 -0.95 9.50 -18.85
CA GLN A 319 -1.56 9.18 -20.14
C GLN A 319 -1.06 10.09 -21.26
N ASN A 320 -0.64 11.30 -20.91
CA ASN A 320 -0.21 12.30 -21.88
C ASN A 320 1.33 12.48 -21.95
N ASN A 321 2.07 11.76 -21.10
CA ASN A 321 3.53 11.75 -20.98
C ASN A 321 4.13 13.14 -20.72
N ASN A 322 3.42 14.01 -19.99
CA ASN A 322 3.91 15.35 -19.65
C ASN A 322 4.77 15.36 -18.38
N GLY A 323 4.83 14.25 -17.63
CA GLY A 323 5.59 14.12 -16.38
C GLY A 323 4.97 14.87 -15.20
N VAL A 324 3.67 15.12 -15.22
CA VAL A 324 2.85 15.74 -14.16
C VAL A 324 1.60 14.90 -13.97
N ILE A 325 1.11 14.78 -12.73
CA ILE A 325 -0.12 14.04 -12.44
C ILE A 325 -1.33 14.95 -12.73
N ASP A 326 -2.07 14.64 -13.78
CA ASP A 326 -3.28 15.33 -14.20
C ASP A 326 -4.56 14.67 -13.65
N ARG A 327 -5.68 15.41 -13.74
CA ARG A 327 -6.99 14.91 -13.30
C ARG A 327 -7.42 13.70 -14.14
N GLY A 328 -7.58 12.55 -13.48
CA GLY A 328 -8.00 11.30 -14.10
C GLY A 328 -6.86 10.33 -14.41
N GLU A 329 -5.61 10.69 -14.04
CA GLU A 329 -4.44 9.81 -14.20
C GLU A 329 -4.18 8.93 -12.98
N THR A 330 -4.71 9.30 -11.81
CA THR A 330 -4.76 8.43 -10.64
C THR A 330 -5.74 7.29 -10.89
N LEU A 331 -5.24 6.06 -10.90
CA LEU A 331 -6.02 4.85 -11.08
C LEU A 331 -6.60 4.37 -9.75
N GLU A 332 -5.79 4.39 -8.70
CA GLU A 332 -6.16 3.96 -7.36
C GLU A 332 -5.43 4.82 -6.31
N SER A 333 -6.03 5.03 -5.15
CA SER A 333 -5.39 5.77 -4.06
C SER A 333 -5.94 5.38 -2.70
N GLU A 334 -5.05 5.17 -1.74
CA GLU A 334 -5.41 4.77 -0.38
C GLU A 334 -4.62 5.55 0.68
N THR A 335 -5.12 5.57 1.92
CA THR A 335 -4.40 6.14 3.06
C THR A 335 -3.97 5.04 4.03
N ALA A 336 -2.68 4.99 4.36
CA ALA A 336 -2.12 3.97 5.24
C ALA A 336 -1.60 4.61 6.54
N GLY A 337 -1.99 4.05 7.69
CA GLY A 337 -1.48 4.44 9.02
C GLY A 337 -0.55 3.38 9.62
N ALA A 338 -0.33 3.40 10.94
CA ALA A 338 0.65 2.51 11.61
C ALA A 338 0.44 1.00 11.40
N SER A 339 -0.78 0.57 11.02
CA SER A 339 -1.07 -0.84 10.70
C SER A 339 -0.64 -1.25 9.28
N GLY A 340 -0.17 -0.29 8.46
CA GLY A 340 0.06 -0.47 7.03
C GLY A 340 -1.25 -0.55 6.24
N ASP A 341 -1.12 -0.78 4.93
CA ASP A 341 -2.24 -1.07 4.03
C ASP A 341 -1.79 -1.86 2.79
N SER A 342 -2.74 -2.37 2.00
CA SER A 342 -2.49 -3.05 0.74
C SER A 342 -3.68 -2.96 -0.20
N PHE A 343 -3.43 -2.76 -1.49
CA PHE A 343 -4.44 -2.85 -2.54
C PHE A 343 -3.88 -3.61 -3.75
N SER A 344 -4.76 -4.04 -4.65
CA SER A 344 -4.39 -4.73 -5.89
C SER A 344 -5.22 -4.22 -7.05
N GLU A 345 -4.60 -4.02 -8.21
CA GLU A 345 -5.27 -3.50 -9.41
C GLU A 345 -4.90 -4.32 -10.65
N ALA A 346 -5.89 -4.61 -11.49
CA ALA A 346 -5.70 -5.26 -12.77
C ALA A 346 -5.26 -4.24 -13.83
N LEU A 347 -4.04 -4.35 -14.31
CA LEU A 347 -3.43 -3.37 -15.21
C LEU A 347 -3.00 -4.02 -16.52
N SER A 348 -3.28 -3.36 -17.63
CA SER A 348 -2.72 -3.77 -18.92
C SER A 348 -1.20 -3.53 -19.00
N ALA A 349 -0.52 -4.19 -19.94
CA ALA A 349 0.88 -3.91 -20.22
C ALA A 349 1.13 -2.41 -20.48
N GLY A 350 2.11 -1.82 -19.80
CA GLY A 350 2.30 -0.36 -19.81
C GLY A 350 3.29 0.15 -18.77
N THR A 351 3.44 1.47 -18.70
CA THR A 351 4.25 2.16 -17.69
C THR A 351 3.36 2.82 -16.67
N TYR A 352 3.68 2.61 -15.39
CA TYR A 352 2.91 3.09 -14.26
C TYR A 352 3.82 3.66 -13.19
N PHE A 353 3.22 4.43 -12.29
CA PHE A 353 3.91 5.09 -11.19
C PHE A 353 3.22 4.79 -9.86
N VAL A 354 4.02 4.60 -8.82
CA VAL A 354 3.56 4.62 -7.44
C VAL A 354 4.01 5.93 -6.83
N VAL A 355 3.08 6.65 -6.23
CA VAL A 355 3.34 7.86 -5.48
C VAL A 355 3.09 7.54 -4.02
N VAL A 356 4.08 7.74 -3.17
CA VAL A 356 3.95 7.68 -1.72
C VAL A 356 4.12 9.10 -1.21
N ASP A 357 3.12 9.69 -0.57
CA ASP A 357 3.14 11.10 -0.21
C ASP A 357 2.67 11.36 1.23
N THR A 358 3.21 12.42 1.85
CA THR A 358 2.78 12.83 3.19
C THR A 358 1.29 13.18 3.19
N PHE A 359 0.55 12.69 4.18
CA PHE A 359 -0.83 13.13 4.39
C PHE A 359 -0.86 14.57 4.92
N PHE A 360 -2.04 15.22 4.95
CA PHE A 360 -2.25 16.67 5.23
C PHE A 360 -1.50 17.28 6.43
N ASN A 361 -0.98 16.47 7.34
CA ASN A 361 -0.21 16.92 8.51
C ASN A 361 1.29 17.13 8.22
N ASN A 362 1.79 16.84 7.01
CA ASN A 362 3.19 16.92 6.60
C ASN A 362 4.15 16.23 7.57
N ARG A 363 3.65 15.21 8.28
CA ARG A 363 4.46 14.50 9.26
C ARG A 363 5.30 13.43 8.61
N SER A 364 6.39 13.19 9.28
CA SER A 364 7.52 12.40 8.88
C SER A 364 7.30 10.93 9.22
N THR A 365 7.41 10.05 8.22
CA THR A 365 7.39 8.60 8.46
C THR A 365 8.24 7.84 7.47
N GLN A 366 8.92 6.81 7.97
CA GLN A 366 9.49 5.79 7.11
C GLN A 366 8.37 4.91 6.53
N TYR A 367 8.66 4.23 5.42
CA TYR A 367 7.79 3.19 4.89
C TYR A 367 8.59 2.06 4.24
N GLU A 368 7.95 0.91 4.15
CA GLU A 368 8.36 -0.23 3.35
C GLU A 368 7.26 -0.49 2.31
N LEU A 369 7.56 -0.25 1.04
CA LEU A 369 6.68 -0.51 -0.09
C LEU A 369 7.06 -1.83 -0.74
N ALA A 370 6.17 -2.81 -0.64
CA ALA A 370 6.24 -4.08 -1.32
C ALA A 370 5.36 -4.05 -2.58
N LEU A 371 5.98 -4.29 -3.74
CA LEU A 371 5.32 -4.30 -5.05
C LEU A 371 5.44 -5.69 -5.68
N SER A 372 4.32 -6.24 -6.14
CA SER A 372 4.25 -7.53 -6.83
C SER A 372 3.37 -7.44 -8.06
N SER A 373 3.65 -8.26 -9.07
CA SER A 373 2.79 -8.41 -10.25
C SER A 373 2.59 -9.89 -10.57
N THR A 374 1.35 -10.29 -10.83
CA THR A 374 0.97 -11.61 -11.33
C THR A 374 0.22 -11.45 -12.63
N PRO A 375 0.50 -12.23 -13.69
CA PRO A 375 -0.20 -12.07 -14.97
C PRO A 375 -1.70 -12.27 -14.77
N ASN A 376 -2.52 -11.35 -15.28
CA ASN A 376 -3.97 -11.44 -15.20
C ASN A 376 -4.43 -12.31 -16.36
N LEU A 377 -4.90 -13.51 -16.01
CA LEU A 377 -5.44 -14.48 -16.96
C LEU A 377 -6.99 -14.47 -16.97
N ASP A 378 -7.66 -13.59 -16.23
CA ASP A 378 -9.13 -13.56 -16.14
C ASP A 378 -9.80 -12.65 -17.21
N GLY A 379 -9.04 -12.14 -18.17
CA GLY A 379 -9.55 -11.34 -19.31
C GLY A 379 -9.20 -11.96 -20.66
N ASP A 380 -9.81 -11.46 -21.75
CA ASP A 380 -9.62 -12.01 -23.11
C ASP A 380 -8.13 -12.11 -23.51
N ASN A 381 -7.60 -13.33 -23.59
CA ASN A 381 -6.17 -13.60 -23.80
C ASN A 381 -5.86 -14.38 -25.09
N VAL A 382 -4.61 -14.30 -25.54
CA VAL A 382 -4.07 -15.16 -26.61
C VAL A 382 -2.87 -15.94 -26.08
N LEU A 383 -3.11 -17.21 -25.73
CA LEU A 383 -2.12 -18.08 -25.11
C LEU A 383 -1.56 -19.08 -26.14
N ARG A 384 -0.24 -19.26 -26.15
CA ARG A 384 0.45 -20.13 -27.11
C ARG A 384 1.40 -21.08 -26.38
N GLY A 385 1.23 -22.37 -26.66
CA GLY A 385 2.14 -23.43 -26.27
C GLY A 385 3.38 -23.50 -27.17
N THR A 386 4.04 -24.64 -27.09
CA THR A 386 5.27 -24.99 -27.78
C THR A 386 5.01 -26.19 -28.70
N PRO A 387 5.99 -26.64 -29.50
CA PRO A 387 5.87 -27.92 -30.21
C PRO A 387 5.98 -29.17 -29.30
N GLY A 388 5.96 -29.02 -27.98
CA GLY A 388 6.01 -30.09 -26.99
C GLY A 388 4.69 -30.25 -26.25
N ARG A 389 4.65 -31.10 -25.21
CA ARG A 389 3.45 -31.24 -24.38
C ARG A 389 3.27 -30.05 -23.44
N ASP A 390 2.15 -29.36 -23.57
CA ASP A 390 1.81 -28.17 -22.80
C ASP A 390 0.53 -28.30 -21.96
N ILE A 391 0.41 -27.45 -20.94
CA ILE A 391 -0.83 -27.24 -20.18
C ILE A 391 -1.14 -25.74 -20.22
N ILE A 392 -2.24 -25.37 -20.87
CA ILE A 392 -2.65 -23.99 -21.07
C ILE A 392 -4.04 -23.80 -20.44
N ARG A 393 -4.23 -22.69 -19.71
CA ARG A 393 -5.47 -22.33 -19.01
C ARG A 393 -5.81 -20.90 -19.36
N GLY A 394 -7.01 -20.70 -19.92
CA GLY A 394 -7.63 -19.41 -20.17
C GLY A 394 -8.04 -18.75 -18.86
N LEU A 395 -8.87 -19.42 -18.06
CA LEU A 395 -9.54 -18.91 -16.86
C LEU A 395 -10.80 -18.12 -17.22
N GLY A 396 -10.87 -16.83 -16.98
CA GLY A 396 -12.01 -16.00 -17.36
C GLY A 396 -11.72 -15.22 -18.65
N GLY A 397 -12.76 -14.85 -19.39
CA GLY A 397 -12.63 -14.07 -20.62
C GLY A 397 -12.83 -14.91 -21.88
N ASN A 398 -12.85 -14.27 -23.04
CA ASN A 398 -12.96 -14.94 -24.34
C ASN A 398 -11.55 -15.19 -24.90
N ASP A 399 -11.01 -16.37 -24.64
CA ASP A 399 -9.61 -16.67 -24.89
C ASP A 399 -9.35 -17.36 -26.22
N VAL A 400 -8.11 -17.25 -26.69
CA VAL A 400 -7.60 -18.03 -27.82
C VAL A 400 -6.36 -18.82 -27.41
N LEU A 401 -6.52 -20.14 -27.28
CA LEU A 401 -5.46 -21.06 -26.86
C LEU A 401 -4.93 -21.87 -28.05
N PHE A 402 -3.60 -21.92 -28.21
CA PHE A 402 -2.93 -22.71 -29.23
C PHE A 402 -1.97 -23.73 -28.59
N GLY A 403 -2.22 -25.04 -28.75
CA GLY A 403 -1.30 -26.12 -28.34
C GLY A 403 -0.10 -26.26 -29.28
N LEU A 404 -0.35 -26.17 -30.58
CA LEU A 404 0.61 -26.34 -31.70
C LEU A 404 0.89 -27.81 -32.01
N GLY A 405 1.85 -28.42 -31.34
CA GLY A 405 2.18 -29.82 -31.55
C GLY A 405 2.62 -30.43 -30.24
N GLY A 406 2.35 -31.70 -29.99
CA GLY A 406 2.49 -32.27 -28.65
C GLY A 406 1.24 -33.03 -28.25
N ASN A 407 1.16 -33.46 -27.00
CA ASN A 407 -0.08 -34.03 -26.46
C ASN A 407 -0.55 -33.06 -25.37
N ASP A 408 -1.33 -32.08 -25.77
CA ASP A 408 -1.57 -30.87 -24.99
C ASP A 408 -2.83 -30.97 -24.14
N ARG A 409 -2.90 -30.11 -23.12
CA ARG A 409 -4.11 -29.91 -22.32
C ARG A 409 -4.48 -28.43 -22.33
N LEU A 410 -5.55 -28.09 -23.03
CA LEU A 410 -6.09 -26.75 -23.13
C LEU A 410 -7.39 -26.68 -22.32
N LEU A 411 -7.51 -25.68 -21.46
CA LEU A 411 -8.73 -25.37 -20.69
C LEU A 411 -9.10 -23.93 -20.99
N GLY A 412 -10.29 -23.68 -21.54
CA GLY A 412 -10.84 -22.34 -21.76
C GLY A 412 -11.21 -21.71 -20.42
N GLY A 413 -12.35 -22.10 -19.87
CA GLY A 413 -12.82 -21.67 -18.56
C GLY A 413 -14.18 -21.00 -18.69
N ASP A 414 -14.30 -19.75 -18.24
CA ASP A 414 -15.52 -18.97 -18.35
C ASP A 414 -15.39 -17.95 -19.49
N GLY A 415 -16.26 -18.02 -20.50
CA GLY A 415 -16.26 -17.10 -21.64
C GLY A 415 -16.39 -17.84 -22.97
N ASN A 416 -16.36 -17.13 -24.09
CA ASN A 416 -16.47 -17.77 -25.40
C ASN A 416 -15.08 -18.05 -25.97
N ASP A 417 -14.57 -19.24 -25.70
CA ASP A 417 -13.18 -19.57 -25.96
C ASP A 417 -12.96 -20.22 -27.32
N ARG A 418 -11.75 -20.04 -27.84
CA ARG A 418 -11.25 -20.73 -29.02
C ARG A 418 -10.01 -21.55 -28.68
N LEU A 419 -10.16 -22.87 -28.65
CA LEU A 419 -9.07 -23.80 -28.37
C LEU A 419 -8.64 -24.51 -29.66
N VAL A 420 -7.33 -24.52 -29.93
CA VAL A 420 -6.72 -25.21 -31.07
C VAL A 420 -5.62 -26.14 -30.56
N GLY A 421 -5.86 -27.45 -30.57
CA GLY A 421 -4.88 -28.47 -30.15
C GLY A 421 -3.68 -28.49 -31.09
N GLY A 422 -3.93 -28.85 -32.35
CA GLY A 422 -2.92 -28.83 -33.40
C GLY A 422 -2.52 -30.25 -33.79
N GLY A 423 -1.30 -30.68 -33.51
CA GLY A 423 -0.83 -32.02 -33.86
C GLY A 423 -0.45 -32.85 -32.64
N GLY A 424 -0.96 -34.07 -32.55
CA GLY A 424 -0.77 -35.03 -31.48
C GLY A 424 -2.08 -35.31 -30.76
N ASN A 425 -2.06 -36.01 -29.63
CA ASN A 425 -3.29 -36.43 -28.94
C ASN A 425 -3.61 -35.43 -27.83
N ASP A 426 -4.52 -34.51 -28.13
CA ASP A 426 -4.81 -33.36 -27.29
C ASP A 426 -6.06 -33.55 -26.43
N ARG A 427 -6.13 -32.81 -25.34
CA ARG A 427 -7.32 -32.70 -24.49
C ARG A 427 -7.75 -31.24 -24.42
N LEU A 428 -8.91 -30.94 -24.99
CA LEU A 428 -9.51 -29.61 -25.01
C LEU A 428 -10.78 -29.61 -24.15
N VAL A 429 -10.93 -28.61 -23.29
CA VAL A 429 -12.13 -28.38 -22.48
C VAL A 429 -12.50 -26.91 -22.62
N GLY A 430 -13.69 -26.62 -23.17
CA GLY A 430 -14.24 -25.28 -23.31
C GLY A 430 -14.56 -24.69 -21.95
N GLY A 431 -15.70 -25.08 -21.37
CA GLY A 431 -16.08 -24.68 -20.02
C GLY A 431 -17.49 -24.13 -19.99
N THR A 432 -17.65 -22.85 -19.64
CA THR A 432 -18.93 -22.14 -19.74
C THR A 432 -18.84 -21.09 -20.82
N GLY A 433 -19.89 -20.89 -21.61
CA GLY A 433 -19.90 -19.97 -22.76
C GLY A 433 -19.91 -20.70 -24.09
N PHE A 434 -19.98 -19.95 -25.20
CA PHE A 434 -20.07 -20.52 -26.56
C PHE A 434 -18.68 -20.83 -27.12
N ASP A 435 -18.20 -22.04 -26.90
CA ASP A 435 -16.83 -22.40 -27.20
C ASP A 435 -16.64 -22.98 -28.61
N THR A 436 -15.42 -22.82 -29.13
CA THR A 436 -14.98 -23.41 -30.40
C THR A 436 -13.69 -24.20 -30.19
N LEU A 437 -13.80 -25.53 -30.27
CA LEU A 437 -12.71 -26.48 -30.07
C LEU A 437 -12.30 -27.13 -31.39
N LEU A 438 -11.00 -27.07 -31.71
CA LEU A 438 -10.39 -27.72 -32.86
C LEU A 438 -9.31 -28.69 -32.36
N GLY A 439 -9.53 -29.99 -32.47
CA GLY A 439 -8.57 -31.04 -32.11
C GLY A 439 -7.34 -30.99 -33.03
N GLY A 440 -7.54 -31.32 -34.31
CA GLY A 440 -6.50 -31.24 -35.32
C GLY A 440 -6.10 -32.63 -35.80
N ALA A 441 -4.80 -32.95 -35.74
CA ALA A 441 -4.30 -34.26 -36.17
C ALA A 441 -3.89 -35.08 -34.97
N GLY A 442 -4.49 -36.26 -34.76
CA GLY A 442 -4.22 -37.15 -33.65
C GLY A 442 -5.51 -37.63 -33.02
N ASN A 443 -5.44 -38.38 -31.92
CA ASN A 443 -6.64 -38.90 -31.26
C ASN A 443 -6.99 -37.96 -30.10
N ASP A 444 -7.93 -37.06 -30.33
CA ASP A 444 -8.24 -35.95 -29.43
C ASP A 444 -9.43 -36.25 -28.53
N VAL A 445 -9.44 -35.61 -27.36
CA VAL A 445 -10.58 -35.61 -26.45
C VAL A 445 -11.07 -34.19 -26.24
N MET A 446 -12.24 -33.88 -26.77
CA MET A 446 -12.87 -32.57 -26.68
C MET A 446 -14.13 -32.61 -25.83
N VAL A 447 -14.28 -31.61 -24.97
CA VAL A 447 -15.45 -31.40 -24.14
C VAL A 447 -15.86 -29.94 -24.29
N GLY A 448 -17.06 -29.68 -24.81
CA GLY A 448 -17.65 -28.34 -24.93
C GLY A 448 -17.91 -27.76 -23.54
N GLY A 449 -18.97 -28.23 -22.89
CA GLY A 449 -19.25 -27.85 -21.51
C GLY A 449 -20.71 -27.44 -21.33
N ASN A 450 -20.92 -26.21 -20.91
CA ASN A 450 -22.25 -25.61 -20.88
C ASN A 450 -22.40 -24.67 -22.08
N ASP A 451 -23.65 -24.45 -22.50
CA ASP A 451 -24.01 -23.58 -23.63
C ASP A 451 -23.69 -24.19 -25.00
N ASN A 452 -23.95 -23.46 -26.09
CA ASN A 452 -23.95 -24.04 -27.44
C ASN A 452 -22.54 -24.04 -28.06
N ASP A 453 -21.92 -25.21 -28.12
CA ASP A 453 -20.52 -25.34 -28.51
C ASP A 453 -20.31 -25.83 -29.96
N ARG A 454 -19.09 -25.61 -30.46
CA ARG A 454 -18.63 -26.10 -31.77
C ARG A 454 -17.36 -26.92 -31.62
N LEU A 455 -17.44 -28.22 -31.88
CA LEU A 455 -16.30 -29.13 -31.81
C LEU A 455 -15.97 -29.68 -33.21
N LEU A 456 -14.68 -29.68 -33.55
CA LEU A 456 -14.13 -30.25 -34.77
C LEU A 456 -12.91 -31.13 -34.45
N GLY A 457 -13.04 -32.45 -34.64
CA GLY A 457 -11.95 -33.41 -34.42
C GLY A 457 -10.88 -33.36 -35.50
N ALA A 458 -11.34 -33.42 -36.75
CA ALA A 458 -10.54 -33.39 -37.97
C ALA A 458 -9.90 -34.75 -38.33
N GLY A 459 -8.75 -35.15 -37.79
CA GLY A 459 -8.14 -36.41 -38.22
C GLY A 459 -7.58 -37.23 -37.07
N GLY A 460 -7.99 -38.50 -36.99
CA GLY A 460 -7.61 -39.43 -35.94
C GLY A 460 -8.87 -39.90 -35.19
N ARG A 461 -8.71 -40.81 -34.22
CA ARG A 461 -9.88 -41.40 -33.54
C ARG A 461 -10.27 -40.58 -32.33
N ASP A 462 -11.21 -39.67 -32.54
CA ASP A 462 -11.56 -38.62 -31.61
C ASP A 462 -12.71 -38.99 -30.68
N VAL A 463 -12.77 -38.29 -29.54
CA VAL A 463 -13.90 -38.32 -28.61
C VAL A 463 -14.42 -36.91 -28.41
N LEU A 464 -15.60 -36.62 -28.95
CA LEU A 464 -16.28 -35.33 -28.84
C LEU A 464 -17.46 -35.43 -27.88
N ARG A 465 -17.56 -34.49 -26.93
CA ARG A 465 -18.69 -34.37 -26.00
C ARG A 465 -19.18 -32.92 -25.98
N GLY A 466 -20.42 -32.68 -26.39
CA GLY A 466 -21.07 -31.37 -26.27
C GLY A 466 -21.43 -31.05 -24.83
N ASN A 467 -22.08 -32.00 -24.16
CA ASN A 467 -22.69 -31.90 -22.83
C ASN A 467 -23.98 -31.07 -22.82
N GLN A 468 -24.03 -29.88 -22.21
CA GLN A 468 -25.29 -29.12 -22.11
C GLN A 468 -25.30 -28.04 -23.18
N GLY A 469 -26.31 -28.00 -24.04
CA GLY A 469 -26.36 -27.00 -25.10
C GLY A 469 -26.94 -27.55 -26.39
N ASN A 470 -27.12 -26.70 -27.39
CA ASN A 470 -27.43 -27.15 -28.75
C ASN A 470 -26.14 -27.13 -29.56
N ASP A 471 -25.43 -28.25 -29.56
CA ASP A 471 -24.05 -28.30 -29.99
C ASP A 471 -23.89 -28.70 -31.46
N ILE A 472 -22.75 -28.33 -32.05
CA ILE A 472 -22.36 -28.73 -33.39
C ILE A 472 -21.05 -29.51 -33.32
N LEU A 473 -21.12 -30.82 -33.52
CA LEU A 473 -20.00 -31.74 -33.42
C LEU A 473 -19.70 -32.34 -34.80
N ASN A 474 -18.49 -32.11 -35.30
CA ASN A 474 -17.97 -32.72 -36.51
C ASN A 474 -16.75 -33.59 -36.16
N ALA A 475 -16.88 -34.89 -36.33
CA ALA A 475 -15.86 -35.84 -35.88
C ALA A 475 -14.64 -35.79 -36.81
N GLY A 476 -14.80 -36.13 -38.09
CA GLY A 476 -13.75 -35.93 -39.09
C GLY A 476 -13.43 -37.20 -39.85
N GLY A 477 -12.15 -37.50 -40.02
CA GLY A 477 -11.71 -38.78 -40.54
C GLY A 477 -11.43 -39.77 -39.40
N ASP A 478 -11.50 -41.07 -39.72
CA ASP A 478 -11.27 -42.20 -38.81
C ASP A 478 -12.47 -42.52 -37.90
N ASN A 479 -12.32 -43.49 -37.00
CA ASN A 479 -13.45 -44.04 -36.24
C ASN A 479 -13.64 -43.28 -34.92
N ASP A 480 -14.70 -42.48 -34.85
CA ASP A 480 -14.90 -41.52 -33.78
C ASP A 480 -16.00 -41.90 -32.80
N ARG A 481 -16.01 -41.22 -31.64
CA ARG A 481 -17.12 -41.26 -30.69
C ARG A 481 -17.63 -39.85 -30.44
N VAL A 482 -18.90 -39.63 -30.77
CA VAL A 482 -19.54 -38.33 -30.72
C VAL A 482 -20.75 -38.39 -29.82
N PHE A 483 -20.77 -37.54 -28.78
CA PHE A 483 -21.84 -37.45 -27.81
C PHE A 483 -22.37 -36.02 -27.79
N GLY A 484 -23.65 -35.82 -28.13
CA GLY A 484 -24.32 -34.51 -28.04
C GLY A 484 -24.48 -34.11 -26.59
N GLY A 485 -25.43 -34.74 -25.90
CA GLY A 485 -25.70 -34.53 -24.49
C GLY A 485 -27.13 -34.06 -24.29
N ASP A 486 -27.33 -33.00 -23.52
CA ASP A 486 -28.63 -32.37 -23.30
C ASP A 486 -28.80 -31.19 -24.26
N GLY A 487 -29.84 -31.20 -25.10
CA GLY A 487 -30.19 -30.12 -26.01
C GLY A 487 -30.50 -30.62 -27.42
N ASN A 488 -30.55 -29.74 -28.42
CA ASN A 488 -30.86 -30.13 -29.80
C ASN A 488 -29.60 -30.12 -30.66
N ASP A 489 -28.92 -31.25 -30.69
CA ASP A 489 -27.56 -31.32 -31.20
C ASP A 489 -27.48 -31.67 -32.68
N ARG A 490 -26.36 -31.30 -33.30
CA ARG A 490 -25.98 -31.67 -34.67
C ARG A 490 -24.67 -32.43 -34.65
N LEU A 491 -24.76 -33.73 -34.87
CA LEU A 491 -23.62 -34.64 -34.90
C LEU A 491 -23.38 -35.12 -36.34
N ASN A 492 -22.12 -35.06 -36.77
CA ASN A 492 -21.69 -35.50 -38.09
C ASN A 492 -20.40 -36.32 -37.94
N GLY A 493 -20.50 -37.64 -38.13
CA GLY A 493 -19.37 -38.58 -38.06
C GLY A 493 -18.35 -38.30 -39.15
N GLN A 494 -18.85 -38.06 -40.38
CA GLN A 494 -18.04 -37.90 -41.58
C GLN A 494 -17.42 -39.25 -42.01
N ALA A 495 -16.10 -39.39 -42.14
CA ALA A 495 -15.52 -40.55 -42.79
C ALA A 495 -14.95 -41.53 -41.77
N GLY A 496 -15.54 -42.71 -41.63
CA GLY A 496 -15.10 -43.66 -40.62
C GLY A 496 -16.22 -44.59 -40.18
N ASN A 497 -15.96 -45.43 -39.19
CA ASN A 497 -17.01 -46.20 -38.52
C ASN A 497 -17.29 -45.55 -37.18
N ASP A 498 -18.26 -44.64 -37.16
CA ASP A 498 -18.45 -43.71 -36.07
C ASP A 498 -19.54 -44.17 -35.10
N ASN A 499 -19.40 -43.76 -33.84
CA ASN A 499 -20.43 -43.95 -32.83
C ASN A 499 -21.04 -42.60 -32.45
N LEU A 500 -22.26 -42.35 -32.90
CA LEU A 500 -22.98 -41.10 -32.65
C LEU A 500 -24.10 -41.34 -31.65
N ARG A 501 -24.11 -40.56 -30.57
CA ARG A 501 -25.18 -40.54 -29.58
C ARG A 501 -25.67 -39.11 -29.38
N GLY A 502 -26.93 -38.84 -29.75
CA GLY A 502 -27.57 -37.53 -29.59
C GLY A 502 -27.70 -37.18 -28.12
N GLY A 503 -28.52 -37.92 -27.40
CA GLY A 503 -28.68 -37.72 -25.96
C GLY A 503 -30.11 -37.38 -25.61
N ALA A 504 -30.37 -36.23 -25.01
CA ALA A 504 -31.71 -35.76 -24.72
C ALA A 504 -32.02 -34.52 -25.53
N GLY A 505 -33.12 -34.54 -26.28
CA GLY A 505 -33.60 -33.40 -27.06
C GLY A 505 -33.91 -33.80 -28.49
N ARG A 506 -33.90 -32.86 -29.43
CA ARG A 506 -34.24 -33.13 -30.83
C ARG A 506 -32.98 -33.06 -31.69
N ASP A 507 -32.37 -34.21 -31.88
CA ASP A 507 -31.03 -34.28 -32.45
C ASP A 507 -31.05 -34.56 -33.96
N VAL A 508 -29.97 -34.17 -34.62
CA VAL A 508 -29.67 -34.53 -36.01
C VAL A 508 -28.33 -35.25 -36.03
N LEU A 509 -28.36 -36.54 -36.34
CA LEU A 509 -27.17 -37.38 -36.45
C LEU A 509 -26.98 -37.76 -37.92
N LYS A 510 -25.76 -37.58 -38.42
CA LYS A 510 -25.34 -38.03 -39.74
C LYS A 510 -24.10 -38.89 -39.58
N GLY A 511 -24.19 -40.18 -39.95
CA GLY A 511 -23.06 -41.10 -39.95
C GLY A 511 -22.04 -40.64 -40.98
N GLY A 512 -22.32 -40.90 -42.25
CA GLY A 512 -21.42 -40.55 -43.35
C GLY A 512 -20.95 -41.82 -44.05
N PRO A 513 -19.79 -41.81 -44.73
CA PRO A 513 -19.22 -43.03 -45.28
C PRO A 513 -18.58 -43.92 -44.20
N GLY A 514 -18.95 -45.20 -44.20
CA GLY A 514 -18.41 -46.24 -43.31
C GLY A 514 -19.53 -46.85 -42.46
N ASN A 515 -19.21 -47.81 -41.58
CA ASN A 515 -20.23 -48.57 -40.86
C ASN A 515 -20.53 -47.89 -39.51
N ASP A 516 -21.53 -47.04 -39.51
CA ASP A 516 -21.81 -46.16 -38.38
C ASP A 516 -22.81 -46.76 -37.40
N THR A 517 -22.73 -46.33 -36.15
CA THR A 517 -23.73 -46.63 -35.13
C THR A 517 -24.38 -45.34 -34.66
N LEU A 518 -25.67 -45.19 -34.93
CA LEU A 518 -26.43 -43.99 -34.61
C LEU A 518 -27.46 -44.30 -33.52
N ASN A 519 -27.45 -43.49 -32.46
CA ASN A 519 -28.41 -43.55 -31.37
C ASN A 519 -28.94 -42.14 -31.10
N GLY A 520 -30.18 -41.85 -31.48
CA GLY A 520 -30.81 -40.55 -31.26
C GLY A 520 -30.89 -40.22 -29.78
N GLY A 521 -31.47 -41.12 -28.99
CA GLY A 521 -31.60 -40.94 -27.55
C GLY A 521 -33.04 -40.71 -27.12
N LEU A 522 -33.25 -39.77 -26.21
CA LEU A 522 -34.57 -39.30 -25.81
C LEU A 522 -34.96 -38.12 -26.71
N GLY A 523 -36.14 -38.20 -27.33
CA GLY A 523 -36.69 -37.11 -28.12
C GLY A 523 -37.14 -37.57 -29.49
N ASN A 524 -37.12 -36.70 -30.50
CA ASN A 524 -37.68 -37.00 -31.83
C ASN A 524 -36.64 -36.74 -32.91
N ASP A 525 -35.75 -37.69 -33.14
CA ASP A 525 -34.49 -37.42 -33.79
C ASP A 525 -34.54 -37.62 -35.31
N LEU A 526 -33.57 -37.02 -35.99
CA LEU A 526 -33.28 -37.28 -37.40
C LEU A 526 -31.95 -38.01 -37.51
N LEU A 527 -32.02 -39.27 -37.94
CA LEU A 527 -30.88 -40.15 -38.14
C LEU A 527 -30.65 -40.28 -39.65
N ILE A 528 -29.45 -39.96 -40.12
CA ILE A 528 -29.05 -40.10 -41.53
C ILE A 528 -27.91 -41.11 -41.54
N ALA A 529 -28.20 -42.33 -41.98
CA ALA A 529 -27.26 -43.46 -42.00
C ALA A 529 -26.06 -43.12 -42.90
N GLY A 530 -26.29 -43.10 -44.22
CA GLY A 530 -25.27 -42.82 -45.21
C GLY A 530 -24.79 -44.11 -45.90
N PRO A 531 -23.67 -44.05 -46.64
CA PRO A 531 -23.10 -45.23 -47.26
C PRO A 531 -22.35 -46.11 -46.25
N GLY A 532 -22.82 -47.33 -46.02
CA GLY A 532 -22.17 -48.25 -45.10
C GLY A 532 -23.11 -49.32 -44.62
N ALA A 533 -22.64 -50.23 -43.78
CA ALA A 533 -23.50 -51.17 -43.08
C ALA A 533 -23.80 -50.62 -41.68
N ASP A 534 -24.84 -49.80 -41.59
CA ASP A 534 -25.08 -48.96 -40.44
C ASP A 534 -25.99 -49.62 -39.40
N ARG A 535 -25.87 -49.16 -38.16
CA ARG A 535 -26.63 -49.65 -37.01
C ARG A 535 -27.44 -48.52 -36.41
N ILE A 536 -28.76 -48.61 -36.53
CA ILE A 536 -29.71 -47.67 -35.92
C ILE A 536 -30.18 -48.25 -34.58
N ILE A 537 -29.75 -47.65 -33.47
CA ILE A 537 -30.16 -48.06 -32.13
C ILE A 537 -31.48 -47.39 -31.77
N THR A 538 -32.45 -48.20 -31.35
CA THR A 538 -33.75 -47.73 -30.89
C THR A 538 -33.83 -47.69 -29.36
N ILE A 539 -34.48 -46.67 -28.80
CA ILE A 539 -34.77 -46.59 -27.35
C ILE A 539 -36.29 -46.51 -27.15
N LEU A 540 -36.83 -47.35 -26.26
CA LEU A 540 -38.28 -47.53 -26.10
C LEU A 540 -38.92 -46.62 -25.05
N GLU A 541 -38.10 -46.04 -24.17
CA GLU A 541 -38.56 -45.43 -22.93
C GLU A 541 -39.23 -44.05 -23.12
N ALA A 542 -39.15 -43.45 -24.32
CA ALA A 542 -39.47 -42.03 -24.51
C ALA A 542 -40.75 -41.68 -25.29
N ARG A 543 -41.47 -42.64 -25.88
CA ARG A 543 -42.45 -42.36 -26.96
C ARG A 543 -41.84 -41.52 -28.10
N ALA A 544 -40.54 -41.71 -28.34
CA ALA A 544 -39.78 -41.06 -29.39
C ALA A 544 -40.30 -41.42 -30.79
N PHE A 545 -40.30 -40.44 -31.68
CA PHE A 545 -40.71 -40.55 -33.09
C PHE A 545 -39.54 -40.23 -34.02
N ASP A 546 -38.56 -41.12 -34.03
CA ASP A 546 -37.35 -40.93 -34.82
C ASP A 546 -37.61 -41.14 -36.30
N ARG A 547 -36.85 -40.41 -37.12
CA ARG A 547 -36.87 -40.54 -38.58
C ARG A 547 -35.51 -40.97 -39.05
N VAL A 548 -35.47 -42.03 -39.85
CA VAL A 548 -34.25 -42.49 -40.52
C VAL A 548 -34.32 -42.13 -41.99
N ARG A 549 -33.26 -41.51 -42.48
CA ARG A 549 -32.99 -41.31 -43.91
C ARG A 549 -31.83 -42.20 -44.34
N ASP A 550 -31.87 -42.56 -45.61
CA ASP A 550 -30.81 -43.33 -46.28
C ASP A 550 -30.58 -44.73 -45.68
N PHE A 551 -31.63 -45.34 -45.12
CA PHE A 551 -31.57 -46.72 -44.66
C PHE A 551 -31.60 -47.68 -45.86
N THR A 552 -30.61 -48.55 -45.97
CA THR A 552 -30.41 -49.55 -47.03
C THR A 552 -30.79 -50.95 -46.53
N PRO A 553 -31.99 -51.47 -46.87
CA PRO A 553 -32.42 -52.81 -46.46
C PRO A 553 -31.47 -53.91 -46.93
N GLY A 554 -31.26 -54.92 -46.08
CA GLY A 554 -30.31 -56.02 -46.28
C GLY A 554 -28.89 -55.69 -45.83
N GLN A 555 -28.51 -54.40 -45.84
CA GLN A 555 -27.19 -53.92 -45.45
C GLN A 555 -27.22 -53.35 -44.03
N ASP A 556 -28.08 -52.37 -43.78
CA ASP A 556 -28.21 -51.73 -42.48
C ASP A 556 -29.00 -52.60 -41.50
N LYS A 557 -28.87 -52.27 -40.22
CA LYS A 557 -29.49 -52.97 -39.09
C LYS A 557 -30.19 -51.99 -38.17
N ILE A 558 -31.41 -52.34 -37.78
CA ILE A 558 -32.13 -51.71 -36.67
C ILE A 558 -31.86 -52.57 -35.44
N VAL A 559 -31.18 -52.00 -34.46
CA VAL A 559 -30.88 -52.65 -33.18
C VAL A 559 -32.04 -52.39 -32.23
N LEU A 560 -32.71 -53.46 -31.81
CA LEU A 560 -33.87 -53.38 -30.92
C LEU A 560 -33.42 -53.20 -29.47
N GLY A 561 -33.63 -52.01 -28.90
CA GLY A 561 -33.34 -51.73 -27.49
C GLY A 561 -34.34 -52.36 -26.53
N GLY A 562 -34.03 -52.37 -25.23
CA GLY A 562 -35.00 -52.67 -24.16
C GLY A 562 -35.54 -54.11 -24.12
N GLY A 563 -34.83 -55.09 -24.69
CA GLY A 563 -35.21 -56.50 -24.65
C GLY A 563 -36.34 -56.89 -25.62
N LEU A 564 -36.66 -56.03 -26.59
CA LEU A 564 -37.59 -56.40 -27.65
C LEU A 564 -37.01 -57.47 -28.56
N SER A 565 -37.88 -58.40 -28.96
CA SER A 565 -37.61 -59.36 -30.02
C SER A 565 -38.28 -58.92 -31.33
N VAL A 566 -37.76 -59.41 -32.45
CA VAL A 566 -38.34 -59.18 -33.79
C VAL A 566 -39.81 -59.62 -33.89
N ASN A 567 -40.26 -60.54 -33.05
CA ASN A 567 -41.66 -60.99 -33.03
C ASN A 567 -42.63 -59.96 -32.41
N GLN A 568 -42.09 -58.92 -31.76
CA GLN A 568 -42.87 -57.88 -31.07
C GLN A 568 -42.98 -56.58 -31.88
N ILE A 569 -42.35 -56.50 -33.06
CA ILE A 569 -42.44 -55.34 -33.94
C ILE A 569 -43.55 -55.49 -34.98
N ARG A 570 -44.13 -54.37 -35.41
CA ARG A 570 -45.05 -54.33 -36.54
C ARG A 570 -44.56 -53.33 -37.58
N VAL A 571 -44.61 -53.71 -38.84
CA VAL A 571 -44.20 -52.85 -39.95
C VAL A 571 -45.43 -52.41 -40.73
N GLN A 572 -45.59 -51.10 -40.95
CA GLN A 572 -46.73 -50.52 -41.67
C GLN A 572 -46.27 -49.55 -42.75
N ARG A 573 -46.94 -49.57 -43.91
CA ARG A 573 -46.72 -48.60 -44.97
C ARG A 573 -47.30 -47.23 -44.58
N GLN A 574 -46.54 -46.16 -44.79
CA GLN A 574 -47.03 -44.78 -44.71
C GLN A 574 -46.56 -44.00 -45.94
N GLY A 575 -47.37 -44.01 -47.00
CA GLY A 575 -46.97 -43.43 -48.29
C GLY A 575 -45.75 -44.14 -48.88
N ARG A 576 -44.68 -43.38 -49.14
CA ARG A 576 -43.36 -43.88 -49.59
C ARG A 576 -42.42 -44.29 -48.44
N ASN A 577 -42.90 -44.24 -47.20
CA ASN A 577 -42.12 -44.52 -46.00
C ASN A 577 -42.65 -45.79 -45.32
N THR A 578 -41.84 -46.30 -44.39
CA THR A 578 -42.20 -47.43 -43.53
C THR A 578 -42.19 -47.01 -42.07
N ARG A 579 -43.27 -47.30 -41.34
CA ARG A 579 -43.33 -47.18 -39.88
C ARG A 579 -43.01 -48.53 -39.26
N VAL A 580 -41.99 -48.58 -38.41
CA VAL A 580 -41.69 -49.73 -37.55
C VAL A 580 -42.20 -49.40 -36.16
N LEU A 581 -43.23 -50.12 -35.70
CA LEU A 581 -43.86 -49.92 -34.40
C LEU A 581 -43.27 -50.88 -33.37
N PHE A 582 -42.96 -50.36 -32.19
CA PHE A 582 -42.39 -51.10 -31.07
C PHE A 582 -43.35 -51.07 -29.88
N GLY A 583 -43.97 -52.21 -29.53
CA GLY A 583 -44.67 -52.39 -28.25
C GLY A 583 -45.81 -51.42 -27.89
N GLY A 584 -46.38 -50.65 -28.81
CA GLY A 584 -47.39 -49.62 -28.53
C GLY A 584 -47.41 -48.48 -29.54
N GLU A 585 -47.36 -47.22 -29.06
CA GLU A 585 -47.43 -45.99 -29.89
C GLU A 585 -46.07 -45.49 -30.42
N THR A 586 -44.93 -45.95 -29.88
CA THR A 586 -43.58 -45.56 -30.33
C THR A 586 -43.29 -46.14 -31.72
N PHE A 587 -42.74 -45.35 -32.63
CA PHE A 587 -42.36 -45.84 -33.96
C PHE A 587 -41.13 -45.14 -34.53
N LEU A 588 -40.37 -45.91 -35.32
CA LEU A 588 -39.31 -45.43 -36.20
C LEU A 588 -39.88 -45.24 -37.61
N LEU A 589 -39.66 -44.07 -38.22
CA LEU A 589 -40.07 -43.80 -39.60
C LEU A 589 -38.87 -43.92 -40.54
N LEU A 590 -38.82 -44.99 -41.32
CA LEU A 590 -37.84 -45.17 -42.40
C LEU A 590 -38.33 -44.42 -43.65
N GLN A 591 -37.66 -43.33 -44.01
CA GLN A 591 -38.03 -42.51 -45.16
C GLN A 591 -37.55 -43.14 -46.47
N GLY A 592 -38.44 -43.26 -47.44
CA GLY A 592 -38.11 -43.81 -48.77
C GLY A 592 -37.98 -45.35 -48.83
N VAL A 593 -38.13 -46.05 -47.71
CA VAL A 593 -38.10 -47.51 -47.64
C VAL A 593 -39.53 -48.07 -47.71
N ASN A 594 -39.76 -49.07 -48.56
CA ASN A 594 -41.03 -49.80 -48.60
C ASN A 594 -41.01 -51.01 -47.65
N PRO A 595 -42.14 -51.36 -47.00
CA PRO A 595 -42.17 -52.48 -46.04
C PRO A 595 -41.74 -53.83 -46.62
N GLY A 596 -42.01 -54.08 -47.91
CA GLY A 596 -41.64 -55.33 -48.58
C GLY A 596 -40.15 -55.46 -48.91
N GLN A 597 -39.35 -54.42 -48.68
CA GLN A 597 -37.89 -54.46 -48.80
C GLN A 597 -37.22 -54.91 -47.51
N LEU A 598 -37.95 -54.90 -46.38
CA LEU A 598 -37.43 -55.28 -45.08
C LEU A 598 -37.60 -56.79 -44.85
N SER A 599 -36.64 -57.36 -44.14
CA SER A 599 -36.60 -58.76 -43.74
C SER A 599 -36.24 -58.88 -42.25
N ALA A 600 -36.41 -60.07 -41.67
CA ALA A 600 -36.07 -60.29 -40.26
C ALA A 600 -34.59 -60.06 -39.95
N SER A 601 -33.68 -60.20 -40.93
CA SER A 601 -32.25 -59.94 -40.74
C SER A 601 -31.88 -58.46 -40.71
N ASP A 602 -32.82 -57.55 -41.01
CA ASP A 602 -32.65 -56.11 -40.83
C ASP A 602 -32.84 -55.67 -39.39
N PHE A 603 -33.25 -56.59 -38.51
CA PHE A 603 -33.49 -56.35 -37.09
C PHE A 603 -32.62 -57.30 -36.26
N ILE A 604 -31.93 -56.75 -35.27
CA ILE A 604 -31.02 -57.51 -34.39
C ILE A 604 -31.20 -57.18 -32.92
#